data_AF-A0A1S2W9Q2-F1
#
_entry.id   AF-A0A1S2W9Q2-F1
#
_cell.length_a   1.000
_cell.length_b   1.000
_cell.length_c   1.000
_cell.angle_alpha   90.00
_cell.angle_beta   90.00
_cell.angle_gamma   90.00
#
_symmetry.space_group_name_H-M   'P 1'
#
loop_
_entity.id
_entity.type
_entity.pdbx_description
1 polymer ?
#
loop_
_entity_poly.entity_id
_entity_poly.type
_entity_poly.pdbx_seq_one_letter_code
_entity_poly.pdbx_strand_id
1 'polypeptide(L)'
;MSAKLLRPLLIALVLTAAYTIWAVVTDATHSFFYHLSGGLFISGFLLLAIGFFSNMSANGFFKGITAGFKKQREAKLREVDGDYYEDEDEEEELLQEKRKRASGRTAPYLSSGFICILVSLLLSFV
;
A
#
# COMPACT_ATOMS: atom_id res chain seq x y z
N MET A 1 -10.02 -12.83 15.41
CA MET A 1 -9.59 -11.73 14.52
C MET A 1 -8.09 -11.88 14.28
N SER A 2 -7.63 -12.08 13.04
CA SER A 2 -6.20 -12.33 12.77
C SER A 2 -5.36 -11.14 13.23
N ALA A 3 -4.32 -11.36 14.05
CA ALA A 3 -3.43 -10.30 14.55
C ALA A 3 -2.84 -9.40 13.44
N LYS A 4 -2.85 -9.90 12.20
CA LYS A 4 -2.40 -9.19 11.00
C LYS A 4 -3.31 -8.02 10.59
N LEU A 5 -4.59 -8.00 11.01
CA LEU A 5 -5.54 -6.92 10.71
C LEU A 5 -5.42 -5.74 11.66
N LEU A 6 -4.79 -5.92 12.83
CA LEU A 6 -4.72 -4.89 13.85
C LEU A 6 -4.02 -3.63 13.33
N ARG A 7 -2.87 -3.79 12.67
CA ARG A 7 -2.08 -2.66 12.17
C ARG A 7 -2.80 -1.88 11.06
N PRO A 8 -3.35 -2.51 9.99
CA PRO A 8 -4.18 -1.81 9.01
C PRO A 8 -5.38 -1.08 9.62
N LEU A 9 -6.10 -1.71 10.56
CA LEU A 9 -7.25 -1.08 11.21
C LEU A 9 -6.86 0.11 12.09
N LEU A 10 -5.74 0.03 12.81
CA LEU A 10 -5.21 1.17 13.57
C LEU A 10 -4.84 2.34 12.66
N ILE A 11 -4.23 2.06 11.50
CA ILE A 11 -3.93 3.09 10.50
C ILE A 11 -5.23 3.73 10.00
N ALA A 12 -6.24 2.93 9.65
CA ALA A 12 -7.54 3.45 9.23
C ALA A 12 -8.20 4.31 10.31
N LEU A 13 -8.15 3.88 11.57
CA LEU A 13 -8.74 4.61 12.69
C LEU A 13 -8.08 5.99 12.87
N VAL A 14 -6.75 6.06 12.81
CA VAL A 14 -6.01 7.32 12.92
C VAL A 14 -6.33 8.25 11.75
N LEU A 15 -6.31 7.73 10.51
CA LEU A 15 -6.60 8.51 9.31
C LEU A 15 -8.05 9.04 9.32
N THR A 16 -9.00 8.17 9.68
CA THR A 16 -10.42 8.52 9.78
C THR A 16 -10.63 9.59 10.85
N ALA A 17 -10.05 9.41 12.04
CA ALA A 17 -10.17 10.38 13.12
C ALA A 17 -9.57 11.74 12.74
N ALA A 18 -8.36 11.76 12.16
CA ALA A 18 -7.71 13.00 11.73
C ALA A 18 -8.55 13.74 10.68
N TYR A 19 -9.05 13.04 9.66
CA TYR A 19 -9.94 13.61 8.66
C TYR A 19 -11.24 14.14 9.28
N THR A 20 -11.90 13.32 10.10
CA THR A 20 -13.21 13.66 10.67
C THR A 20 -13.11 14.88 11.59
N ILE A 21 -12.10 14.94 12.46
CA ILE A 21 -11.87 16.09 13.34
C ILE A 21 -11.66 17.36 12.51
N TRP A 22 -10.81 17.29 11.48
CA TRP A 22 -10.55 18.43 10.62
C TRP A 22 -11.79 18.88 9.84
N ALA A 23 -12.54 17.94 9.27
CA ALA A 23 -13.73 18.22 8.47
C ALA A 23 -14.89 18.77 9.31
N VAL A 24 -15.11 18.25 10.52
CA VAL A 24 -16.13 18.77 11.45
C VAL A 24 -15.84 20.20 11.88
N VAL A 25 -14.56 20.57 12.04
CA VAL A 25 -14.17 21.94 12.41
C VAL A 25 -14.28 22.91 11.22
N THR A 26 -13.97 22.44 10.02
CA THR A 26 -13.91 23.30 8.82
C THR A 26 -15.24 23.40 8.07
N ASP A 27 -16.10 22.39 8.18
CA ASP A 27 -17.40 22.34 7.53
C ASP A 27 -18.50 21.91 8.53
N ALA A 28 -19.13 22.92 9.12
CA ALA A 28 -20.26 22.73 10.03
C ALA A 28 -21.61 22.51 9.30
N THR A 29 -21.63 22.52 7.95
CA THR A 29 -22.88 22.38 7.19
C THR A 29 -23.36 20.94 7.09
N HIS A 30 -22.45 19.98 7.25
CA HIS A 30 -22.74 18.55 7.22
C HIS A 30 -22.67 17.91 8.61
N SER A 31 -23.35 16.77 8.77
CA SER A 31 -23.38 16.02 10.02
C SER A 31 -22.04 15.36 10.33
N PHE A 32 -21.82 15.02 11.60
CA PHE A 32 -20.65 14.22 12.01
C PHE A 32 -20.55 12.89 11.23
N PHE A 33 -21.69 12.21 10.99
CA PHE A 33 -21.71 10.94 10.28
C PHE A 33 -21.32 11.07 8.81
N TYR A 34 -21.66 12.19 8.16
CA TYR A 34 -21.20 12.49 6.82
C TYR A 34 -19.66 12.58 6.75
N HIS A 35 -19.06 13.35 7.67
CA HIS A 35 -17.60 13.50 7.74
C HIS A 35 -16.90 12.19 8.14
N LEU A 36 -17.50 11.41 9.04
CA LEU A 36 -17.01 10.10 9.43
C LEU A 36 -17.02 9.11 8.25
N SER A 37 -18.11 9.11 7.46
CA SER A 37 -18.21 8.29 6.25
C SER A 37 -17.12 8.68 5.23
N GLY A 38 -16.88 9.98 5.02
CA GLY A 38 -15.79 10.46 4.16
C GLY A 38 -14.41 10.02 4.66
N GLY A 39 -14.15 10.10 5.97
CA GLY A 39 -12.89 9.67 6.57
C GLY A 39 -12.63 8.17 6.43
N LEU A 40 -13.68 7.36 6.60
CA LEU A 40 -13.62 5.91 6.37
C LEU A 40 -13.38 5.58 4.90
N PHE A 41 -14.00 6.31 3.97
CA PHE A 41 -13.79 6.12 2.54
C PHE A 41 -12.34 6.37 2.16
N ILE A 42 -11.79 7.53 2.55
CA ILE A 42 -10.40 7.91 2.24
C ILE A 42 -9.42 6.91 2.85
N SER A 43 -9.63 6.55 4.12
CA SER A 43 -8.80 5.57 4.82
C SER A 43 -8.85 4.20 4.13
N GLY A 44 -10.05 3.75 3.76
CA GLY A 44 -10.27 2.49 3.06
C GLY A 44 -9.59 2.48 1.70
N PHE A 45 -9.72 3.56 0.92
CA PHE A 45 -9.06 3.72 -0.37
C PHE A 45 -7.54 3.65 -0.26
N LEU A 46 -6.95 4.36 0.71
CA LEU A 46 -5.50 4.33 0.96
C LEU A 46 -5.01 2.93 1.35
N LEU A 47 -5.76 2.22 2.20
CA LEU A 47 -5.44 0.84 2.55
C LEU A 47 -5.52 -0.10 1.35
N LEU A 48 -6.54 0.05 0.49
CA LEU A 48 -6.64 -0.71 -0.76
C LEU A 48 -5.44 -0.43 -1.65
N ALA A 49 -5.05 0.84 -1.83
CA ALA A 49 -3.88 1.21 -2.61
C ALA A 49 -2.60 0.54 -2.09
N ILE A 50 -2.36 0.57 -0.77
CA ILE A 50 -1.23 -0.12 -0.14
C ILE A 50 -1.29 -1.64 -0.40
N GLY A 51 -2.48 -2.24 -0.29
CA GLY A 51 -2.71 -3.65 -0.58
C GLY A 51 -2.40 -4.01 -2.05
N PHE A 52 -2.85 -3.20 -3.00
CA PHE A 52 -2.56 -3.37 -4.42
C PHE A 52 -1.07 -3.21 -4.73
N PHE A 53 -0.40 -2.18 -4.20
CA PHE A 53 1.05 -2.03 -4.37
C PHE A 53 1.84 -3.18 -3.75
N SER A 54 1.39 -3.69 -2.60
CA SER A 54 1.98 -4.88 -1.97
C SER A 54 1.82 -6.12 -2.88
N ASN A 55 0.65 -6.28 -3.50
CA ASN A 55 0.42 -7.36 -4.46
C ASN A 55 1.29 -7.24 -5.71
N MET A 56 1.38 -6.04 -6.30
CA MET A 56 2.24 -5.76 -7.45
C MET A 56 3.71 -6.05 -7.13
N SER A 57 4.17 -5.65 -5.94
CA SER A 57 5.53 -5.94 -5.46
C SER A 57 5.78 -7.44 -5.28
N ALA A 58 4.82 -8.17 -4.69
CA ALA A 58 4.90 -9.62 -4.53
C ALA A 58 4.99 -10.36 -5.87
N ASN A 59 4.26 -9.89 -6.89
CA ASN A 59 4.24 -10.47 -8.24
C ASN A 59 5.40 -10.00 -9.14
N GLY A 60 6.34 -9.21 -8.61
CA GLY A 60 7.53 -8.82 -9.36
C GLY A 60 7.34 -7.69 -10.36
N PHE A 61 6.25 -6.92 -10.29
CA PHE A 61 6.04 -5.74 -11.14
C PHE A 61 7.25 -4.78 -11.10
N PHE A 62 7.75 -4.49 -9.89
CA PHE A 62 8.93 -3.65 -9.72
C PHE A 62 10.23 -4.32 -10.20
N LYS A 63 10.32 -5.67 -10.24
CA LYS A 63 11.47 -6.38 -10.84
C LYS A 63 11.56 -6.07 -12.35
N GLY A 64 10.41 -6.01 -13.03
CA GLY A 64 10.38 -5.64 -14.46
C GLY A 64 10.92 -4.23 -14.71
N ILE A 65 10.55 -3.27 -13.86
CA ILE A 65 11.05 -1.89 -13.95
C ILE A 65 12.56 -1.83 -13.63
N THR A 66 13.00 -2.46 -12.54
CA THR A 66 14.41 -2.43 -12.14
C THR A 66 15.31 -3.17 -13.13
N ALA A 67 14.83 -4.26 -13.75
CA ALA A 67 15.57 -4.98 -14.79
C ALA A 67 15.87 -4.08 -16.01
N GLY A 68 14.92 -3.22 -16.39
CA GLY A 68 15.14 -2.24 -17.47
C GLY A 68 16.26 -1.25 -17.15
N PHE A 69 16.26 -0.68 -15.94
CA PHE A 69 17.33 0.21 -15.48
C PHE A 69 18.66 -0.52 -15.29
N LYS A 70 18.64 -1.76 -14.78
CA LYS A 70 19.83 -2.60 -14.60
C LYS A 70 20.52 -2.84 -15.94
N LYS A 71 19.76 -3.21 -16.98
CA LYS A 71 20.31 -3.41 -18.33
C LYS A 71 20.97 -2.15 -18.90
N GLN A 72 20.39 -0.97 -18.67
CA GLN A 72 21.01 0.29 -19.08
C GLN A 72 22.30 0.59 -18.30
N ARG A 73 22.31 0.30 -16.99
CA ARG A 73 23.47 0.50 -16.12
C ARG A 73 24.61 -0.45 -16.47
N GLU A 74 24.31 -1.73 -16.65
CA GLU A 74 25.27 -2.76 -17.02
C GLU A 74 25.92 -2.46 -18.38
N ALA A 75 25.13 -2.03 -19.37
CA ALA A 75 25.66 -1.60 -20.66
C ALA A 75 26.68 -0.46 -20.50
N LYS A 76 26.38 0.54 -19.66
CA LYS A 76 27.28 1.67 -19.40
C LYS A 76 28.52 1.28 -18.60
N LEU A 77 28.40 0.33 -17.67
CA LEU A 77 29.54 -0.14 -16.87
C LEU A 77 30.47 -1.03 -17.70
N ARG A 78 29.93 -1.85 -18.61
CA ARG A 78 30.74 -2.65 -19.55
C ARG A 78 31.52 -1.82 -20.56
N GLU A 79 31.07 -0.61 -20.89
CA GLU A 79 31.86 0.32 -21.70
C GLU A 79 33.13 0.79 -20.97
N VAL A 80 33.13 0.80 -19.64
CA VAL A 80 34.25 1.25 -18.80
C VAL A 80 35.11 0.07 -18.34
N ASP A 81 34.47 -1.06 -18.01
CA ASP A 81 35.09 -2.29 -17.53
C ASP A 81 34.45 -3.51 -18.21
N GLY A 82 35.13 -4.06 -19.21
CA GLY A 82 34.61 -5.12 -20.08
C GLY A 82 34.30 -6.45 -19.37
N ASP A 83 34.91 -6.68 -18.20
CA ASP A 83 34.74 -7.90 -17.41
C ASP A 83 33.73 -7.71 -16.26
N TYR A 84 32.97 -6.61 -16.25
CA TYR A 84 31.95 -6.38 -15.24
C TYR A 84 30.78 -7.37 -15.36
N TYR A 85 30.59 -8.16 -14.30
CA TYR A 85 29.41 -8.99 -14.04
C TYR A 85 28.87 -8.69 -12.65
N GLU A 86 27.55 -8.64 -12.53
CA GLU A 86 26.86 -8.42 -11.26
C GLU A 86 26.53 -9.78 -10.63
N ASP A 87 26.81 -9.97 -9.34
CA ASP A 87 26.42 -11.20 -8.62
C ASP A 87 24.89 -11.32 -8.56
N GLU A 88 24.33 -12.23 -9.36
CA GLU A 88 22.89 -12.39 -9.53
C GLU A 88 22.24 -13.16 -8.36
N ASP A 89 23.00 -14.07 -7.72
CA ASP A 89 22.48 -14.99 -6.70
C ASP A 89 22.08 -14.27 -5.40
N GLU A 90 22.90 -13.33 -4.93
CA GLU A 90 22.64 -12.56 -3.71
C GLU A 90 21.43 -11.62 -3.88
N GLU A 91 21.20 -11.13 -5.11
CA GLU A 91 20.05 -10.29 -5.44
C GLU A 91 18.74 -11.09 -5.44
N GLU A 92 18.75 -12.32 -5.97
CA GLU A 92 17.55 -13.16 -6.03
C GLU A 92 17.02 -13.51 -4.64
N GLU A 93 17.90 -13.85 -3.68
CA GLU A 93 17.50 -14.13 -2.29
C GLU A 93 16.82 -12.91 -1.63
N LEU A 94 17.44 -11.73 -1.77
CA LEU A 94 16.88 -10.48 -1.24
C LEU A 94 15.52 -10.14 -1.89
N LEU A 95 15.36 -10.42 -3.18
CA LEU A 95 14.09 -10.21 -3.89
C LEU A 95 13.01 -11.17 -3.41
N GLN A 96 13.34 -12.44 -3.17
CA GLN A 96 12.40 -13.43 -2.63
C GLN A 96 11.91 -13.01 -1.24
N GLU A 97 12.81 -12.53 -0.37
CA GLU A 97 12.42 -12.00 0.93
C GLU A 97 11.45 -10.82 0.82
N LYS A 98 11.76 -9.85 -0.04
CA LYS A 98 10.90 -8.68 -0.28
C LYS A 98 9.52 -9.09 -0.76
N ARG A 99 9.44 -10.05 -1.70
CA ARG A 99 8.17 -10.60 -2.20
C ARG A 99 7.37 -11.30 -1.10
N LYS A 100 8.02 -12.11 -0.26
CA LYS A 100 7.36 -12.80 0.86
C LYS A 100 6.79 -11.82 1.88
N ARG A 101 7.55 -10.77 2.21
CA ARG A 101 7.09 -9.68 3.09
C ARG A 101 5.93 -8.90 2.45
N ALA A 102 6.00 -8.59 1.17
CA ALA A 102 4.94 -7.88 0.44
C ALA A 102 3.64 -8.71 0.37
N SER A 103 3.74 -9.99 0.03
CA SER A 103 2.62 -10.94 0.00
C SER A 103 1.91 -11.03 1.36
N GLY A 104 2.69 -11.07 2.45
CA GLY A 104 2.14 -11.08 3.82
C GLY A 104 1.35 -9.83 4.20
N ARG A 105 1.53 -8.71 3.49
CA ARG A 105 0.83 -7.44 3.72
C ARG A 105 -0.38 -7.24 2.81
N THR A 106 -0.43 -7.91 1.66
CA THR A 106 -1.52 -7.75 0.68
C THR A 106 -2.90 -8.00 1.29
N ALA A 107 -3.16 -9.22 1.78
CA ALA A 107 -4.51 -9.61 2.22
C ALA A 107 -5.02 -8.78 3.43
N PRO A 108 -4.20 -8.51 4.47
CA PRO A 108 -4.66 -7.70 5.60
C PRO A 108 -5.03 -6.26 5.21
N TYR A 109 -4.24 -5.61 4.35
CA TYR A 109 -4.52 -4.24 3.94
C TYR A 109 -5.72 -4.15 3.00
N LEU A 110 -5.85 -5.09 2.04
CA LEU A 110 -7.01 -5.15 1.16
C LEU A 110 -8.31 -5.39 1.95
N SER A 111 -8.33 -6.40 2.83
CA SER A 111 -9.54 -6.72 3.60
C SER A 111 -9.94 -5.59 4.55
N SER A 112 -9.00 -4.97 5.28
CA SER A 112 -9.29 -3.79 6.08
C SER A 112 -9.78 -2.61 5.24
N GLY A 113 -9.20 -2.38 4.07
CA GLY A 113 -9.65 -1.34 3.14
C GLY A 113 -11.09 -1.56 2.67
N PHE A 114 -11.44 -2.79 2.27
CA PHE A 114 -12.81 -3.15 1.89
C PHE A 114 -13.79 -2.98 3.05
N ILE A 115 -13.43 -3.38 4.27
CA ILE A 115 -14.27 -3.19 5.46
C ILE A 115 -14.54 -1.70 5.68
N CYS A 116 -13.52 -0.83 5.60
CA CYS A 116 -13.70 0.61 5.75
C CYS A 116 -14.63 1.21 4.69
N ILE A 117 -14.49 0.81 3.42
CA ILE A 117 -15.37 1.29 2.35
C ILE A 117 -16.81 0.79 2.53
N LEU A 118 -17.01 -0.46 2.93
CA LEU A 118 -18.34 -0.99 3.21
C LEU A 118 -19.01 -0.26 4.37
N VAL A 119 -18.29 -0.01 5.47
CA VAL A 119 -18.82 0.75 6.61
C VAL A 119 -19.08 2.20 6.22
N SER A 120 -18.19 2.82 5.44
CA SER A 120 -18.41 4.17 4.89
C SER A 120 -19.71 4.24 4.08
N LEU A 121 -19.93 3.28 3.18
CA LEU A 121 -21.14 3.19 2.37
C LEU A 121 -22.38 3.05 3.24
N LEU A 122 -22.36 2.16 4.24
CA LEU A 122 -23.48 1.98 5.16
C LEU A 122 -23.79 3.26 5.95
N LEU A 123 -22.76 3.97 6.40
CA LEU A 123 -22.93 5.24 7.11
C LEU A 123 -23.40 6.37 6.20
N SER A 124 -23.17 6.28 4.89
CA SER A 124 -23.64 7.32 3.95
C SER A 124 -25.16 7.35 3.78
N PHE A 125 -25.87 6.30 4.23
CA PHE A 125 -27.34 6.23 4.22
C PHE A 125 -27.99 6.68 5.54
N VAL A 126 -27.18 7.06 6.53
CA VAL A 126 -27.63 7.53 7.86
C VAL A 126 -27.47 9.05 7.95
#